data_AF-A0A5J5EMA9-F1
#
_entry.id   AF-A0A5J5EMA9-F1
#
_cell.length_a   1.000
_cell.length_b   1.000
_cell.length_c   1.000
_cell.angle_alpha   90.00
_cell.angle_beta   90.00
_cell.angle_gamma   90.00
#
_symmetry.space_group_name_H-M   'P 1'
#
loop_
_entity.id
_entity.type
_entity.pdbx_description
1 polymer ?
#
loop_
_entity_poly.entity_id
_entity_poly.type
_entity_poly.pdbx_seq_one_letter_code
_entity_poly.pdbx_strand_id
1 'polypeptide(L)'
;MSLAPPAITLPFLADLCCFTSLHPATLAETLSELEGSALMDYSSANPATLELLSTYYTVYLLSLLLDHDLYEARFLLQRIPGYLLSDPQLANAAALLRALYTRTYLSVYSTLSNPTWTPAVVPLRDRLQDDFKNTTFQLLSKAYKSISPKSAAFYLGLDASEEEAIKLLVAQGWGFDAASGLLKPSIKYGNGATRSTLKDDRIGRLTALVMHLTES
;
A
#
# COMPACT_ATOMS: atom_id res chain seq x y z
N MET A 1 -27.25 -5.81 24.18
CA MET A 1 -26.19 -6.82 24.30
C MET A 1 -24.95 -6.22 23.66
N SER A 2 -24.06 -5.69 24.50
CA SER A 2 -22.81 -5.05 24.08
C SER A 2 -21.86 -6.14 23.59
N LEU A 3 -21.66 -6.24 22.27
CA LEU A 3 -20.62 -7.09 21.71
C LEU A 3 -19.29 -6.44 22.10
N ALA A 4 -18.51 -7.10 22.96
CA ALA A 4 -17.16 -6.65 23.27
C ALA A 4 -16.40 -6.45 21.95
N PRO A 5 -15.63 -5.36 21.78
CA PRO A 5 -14.78 -5.21 20.59
C PRO A 5 -13.85 -6.43 20.52
N PRO A 6 -13.59 -6.97 19.31
CA PRO A 6 -12.76 -8.15 19.16
C PRO A 6 -11.37 -7.86 19.75
N ALA A 7 -10.92 -8.71 20.67
CA ALA A 7 -9.59 -8.59 21.24
C ALA A 7 -8.55 -8.65 20.11
N ILE A 8 -7.68 -7.65 20.03
CA ILE A 8 -6.64 -7.57 19.01
C ILE A 8 -5.63 -8.66 19.33
N THR A 9 -5.60 -9.69 18.50
CA THR A 9 -4.69 -10.83 18.67
C THR A 9 -3.82 -10.95 17.42
N LEU A 10 -2.59 -11.43 17.58
CA LEU A 10 -1.70 -11.72 16.44
C LEU A 10 -2.37 -12.58 15.35
N PRO A 11 -3.14 -13.66 15.65
CA PRO A 11 -3.85 -14.41 14.63
C PRO A 11 -4.89 -13.58 13.87
N PHE A 12 -5.62 -12.71 14.57
CA PHE A 12 -6.60 -11.82 13.91
C PHE A 12 -5.92 -10.86 12.91
N LEU A 13 -4.76 -10.31 13.26
CA LEU A 13 -3.99 -9.46 12.34
C LEU A 13 -3.43 -10.26 11.15
N ALA A 14 -2.95 -11.48 11.37
CA ALA A 14 -2.47 -12.36 10.31
C ALA A 14 -3.60 -12.75 9.33
N ASP A 15 -4.80 -13.04 9.85
CA ASP A 15 -5.97 -13.32 9.03
C ASP A 15 -6.38 -12.09 8.21
N LEU A 16 -6.41 -10.89 8.81
CA LEU A 16 -6.68 -9.63 8.11
C LEU A 16 -5.69 -9.37 6.96
N CYS A 17 -4.40 -9.63 7.17
CA CYS A 17 -3.39 -9.49 6.13
C CYS A 17 -3.54 -10.53 4.99
N CYS A 18 -4.10 -11.71 5.29
CA CYS A 18 -4.35 -12.76 4.29
C CYS A 18 -5.60 -12.51 3.43
N PHE A 19 -6.54 -11.67 3.87
CA PHE A 19 -7.73 -11.34 3.08
C PHE A 19 -7.40 -10.38 1.91
N THR A 20 -6.87 -10.95 0.82
CA THR A 20 -6.54 -10.23 -0.42
C THR A 20 -7.78 -9.61 -1.10
N SER A 21 -8.98 -10.10 -0.78
CA SER A 21 -10.25 -9.60 -1.32
C SER A 21 -10.75 -8.31 -0.66
N LEU A 22 -10.24 -7.95 0.52
CA LEU A 22 -10.66 -6.72 1.17
C LEU A 22 -10.07 -5.50 0.46
N HIS A 23 -10.90 -4.48 0.23
CA HIS A 23 -10.46 -3.21 -0.34
C HIS A 23 -9.52 -2.52 0.66
N PRO A 24 -8.39 -1.92 0.23
CA PRO A 24 -7.40 -1.35 1.15
C PRO A 24 -7.99 -0.26 2.05
N ALA A 25 -8.93 0.56 1.56
CA ALA A 25 -9.64 1.53 2.38
C ALA A 25 -10.45 0.89 3.52
N THR A 26 -11.12 -0.25 3.28
CA THR A 26 -11.88 -0.96 4.32
C THR A 26 -10.97 -1.58 5.38
N LEU A 27 -9.73 -1.96 5.01
CA LEU A 27 -8.73 -2.41 5.99
C LEU A 27 -8.25 -1.24 6.86
N ALA A 28 -8.00 -0.08 6.27
CA ALA A 28 -7.59 1.10 7.02
C ALA A 28 -8.69 1.59 7.98
N GLU A 29 -9.96 1.59 7.53
CA GLU A 29 -11.12 1.94 8.36
C GLU A 29 -11.25 1.01 9.57
N THR A 30 -11.23 -0.31 9.37
CA THR A 30 -11.35 -1.27 10.48
C THR A 30 -10.19 -1.17 11.46
N LEU A 31 -8.96 -0.95 10.96
CA LEU A 31 -7.80 -0.73 11.82
C LEU A 31 -7.94 0.58 12.60
N SER A 32 -8.43 1.66 11.98
CA SER A 32 -8.64 2.95 12.66
C SER A 32 -9.65 2.85 13.82
N GLU A 33 -10.74 2.10 13.62
CA GLU A 33 -11.76 1.87 14.67
C GLU A 33 -11.19 1.08 15.85
N LEU A 34 -10.28 0.13 15.57
CA LEU A 34 -9.65 -0.71 16.58
C LEU A 34 -8.50 -0.03 17.34
N GLU A 35 -8.03 1.14 16.90
CA GLU A 35 -6.92 1.84 17.55
C GLU A 35 -7.26 2.24 19.00
N GLY A 36 -8.50 2.69 19.22
CA GLY A 36 -8.97 3.10 20.54
C GLY A 36 -8.91 1.94 21.55
N SER A 37 -9.28 0.73 21.13
CA SER A 37 -9.14 -0.48 21.95
C SER A 37 -7.69 -0.91 22.12
N ALA A 38 -6.86 -0.81 21.08
CA ALA A 38 -5.45 -1.20 21.14
C ALA A 38 -4.68 -0.41 22.20
N LEU A 39 -4.89 0.91 22.27
CA LEU A 39 -4.18 1.75 23.22
C LEU A 39 -4.63 1.54 24.67
N MET A 40 -5.91 1.22 24.89
CA MET A 40 -6.46 1.01 26.22
C MET A 40 -6.05 -0.34 26.82
N ASP A 41 -6.04 -1.41 26.02
CA ASP A 41 -5.82 -2.77 26.52
C ASP A 41 -4.32 -3.10 26.70
N TYR A 42 -3.42 -2.42 25.99
CA TYR A 42 -1.99 -2.76 25.92
C TYR A 42 -1.04 -1.72 26.53
N SER A 43 -1.55 -0.80 27.36
CA SER A 43 -0.73 0.19 28.10
C SER A 43 0.23 -0.45 29.12
N SER A 44 0.13 -1.74 29.39
CA SER A 44 1.05 -2.46 30.28
C SER A 44 2.41 -2.67 29.59
N ALA A 45 3.51 -2.39 30.29
CA ALA A 45 4.88 -2.56 29.81
C ALA A 45 5.34 -4.04 29.68
N ASN A 46 4.50 -4.89 29.10
CA ASN A 46 4.86 -6.27 28.79
C ASN A 46 5.56 -6.34 27.42
N PRO A 47 6.62 -7.13 27.25
CA PRO A 47 7.32 -7.23 25.98
C PRO A 47 6.42 -7.80 24.86
N ALA A 48 5.54 -8.74 25.19
CA ALA A 48 4.60 -9.34 24.25
C ALA A 48 3.51 -8.36 23.76
N THR A 49 3.09 -7.41 24.60
CA THR A 49 2.10 -6.39 24.21
C THR A 49 2.75 -5.32 23.33
N LEU A 50 4.05 -5.05 23.53
CA LEU A 50 4.82 -4.14 22.67
C LEU A 50 4.99 -4.70 21.25
N GLU A 51 5.32 -5.99 21.11
CA GLU A 51 5.43 -6.67 19.80
C GLU A 51 4.09 -6.74 19.06
N LEU A 52 3.00 -6.98 19.78
CA LEU A 52 1.64 -6.93 19.23
C LEU A 52 1.32 -5.52 18.71
N LEU A 53 1.61 -4.50 19.50
CA LEU A 53 1.32 -3.10 19.16
C LEU A 53 2.18 -2.61 17.98
N SER A 54 3.47 -2.98 17.93
CA SER A 54 4.33 -2.66 16.80
C SER A 54 3.86 -3.35 15.52
N THR A 55 3.42 -4.61 15.62
CA THR A 55 2.83 -5.36 14.51
C THR A 55 1.54 -4.71 14.02
N TYR A 56 0.64 -4.34 14.92
CA TYR A 56 -0.60 -3.64 14.61
C TYR A 56 -0.33 -2.32 13.86
N TYR A 57 0.55 -1.46 14.37
CA TYR A 57 0.87 -0.19 13.71
C TYR A 57 1.56 -0.39 12.36
N THR A 58 2.37 -1.44 12.22
CA THR A 58 3.00 -1.78 10.94
C THR A 58 1.94 -2.15 9.91
N VAL A 59 0.99 -3.03 10.27
CA VAL A 59 -0.13 -3.44 9.40
C VAL A 59 -0.97 -2.22 9.02
N TYR A 60 -1.28 -1.36 10.00
CA TYR A 60 -2.06 -0.15 9.74
C TYR A 60 -1.34 0.80 8.78
N LEU A 61 -0.05 1.07 8.99
CA LEU A 61 0.74 1.90 8.09
C LEU A 61 0.79 1.33 6.67
N LEU A 62 1.05 0.03 6.52
CA LEU A 62 1.10 -0.60 5.20
C LEU A 62 -0.28 -0.62 4.50
N SER A 63 -1.37 -0.73 5.25
CA SER A 63 -2.73 -0.62 4.70
C SER A 63 -3.00 0.77 4.11
N LEU A 64 -2.53 1.83 4.76
CA LEU A 64 -2.64 3.20 4.24
C LEU A 64 -1.78 3.41 3.00
N LEU A 65 -0.59 2.79 2.97
CA LEU A 65 0.27 2.81 1.78
C LEU A 65 -0.39 2.12 0.59
N LEU A 66 -1.12 1.02 0.82
CA LEU A 66 -1.92 0.35 -0.22
C LEU A 66 -3.08 1.22 -0.74
N ASP A 67 -3.75 2.02 0.11
CA ASP A 67 -4.78 2.97 -0.36
C ASP A 67 -4.19 4.23 -1.01
N HIS A 68 -2.85 4.31 -1.10
CA HIS A 68 -2.09 5.45 -1.60
C HIS A 68 -2.31 6.75 -0.79
N ASP A 69 -2.73 6.64 0.47
CA ASP A 69 -2.91 7.79 1.37
C ASP A 69 -1.63 8.05 2.18
N LEU A 70 -0.66 8.69 1.53
CA LEU A 70 0.62 9.04 2.13
C LEU A 70 0.48 10.12 3.23
N TYR A 71 -0.58 10.93 3.18
CA TYR A 71 -0.79 11.99 4.17
C TYR A 71 -1.25 11.39 5.49
N GLU A 72 -2.26 10.52 5.45
CA GLU A 72 -2.74 9.82 6.64
C GLU A 72 -1.64 8.94 7.25
N ALA A 73 -0.88 8.23 6.42
CA ALA A 73 0.25 7.43 6.88
C ALA A 73 1.32 8.28 7.63
N ARG A 74 1.52 9.53 7.21
CA ARG A 74 2.43 10.45 7.89
C ARG A 74 1.88 10.93 9.22
N PHE A 75 0.58 11.24 9.29
CA PHE A 75 -0.07 11.62 10.55
C PHE A 75 -0.06 10.47 11.56
N LEU A 76 -0.29 9.23 11.10
CA LEU A 76 -0.16 8.03 11.92
C LEU A 76 1.25 7.93 12.53
N LEU A 77 2.32 8.07 11.73
CA LEU A 77 3.70 8.04 12.27
C LEU A 77 3.98 9.10 13.32
N GLN A 78 3.36 10.28 13.22
CA GLN A 78 3.50 11.34 14.23
C GLN A 78 2.75 11.01 15.52
N ARG A 79 1.69 10.22 15.45
CA ARG A 79 0.88 9.78 16.59
C ARG A 79 1.51 8.61 17.35
N ILE A 80 2.32 7.79 16.66
CA ILE A 80 3.01 6.66 17.30
C ILE A 80 4.05 7.18 18.30
N PRO A 81 4.06 6.66 19.54
CA PRO A 81 5.08 7.03 20.51
C PRO A 81 6.47 6.52 20.11
N GLY A 82 7.50 7.35 20.36
CA GLY A 82 8.88 7.10 19.92
C GLY A 82 9.50 5.76 20.37
N TYR A 83 9.05 5.20 21.49
CA TYR A 83 9.56 3.90 21.97
C TYR A 83 9.18 2.73 21.04
N LEU A 84 8.07 2.84 20.30
CA LEU A 84 7.67 1.84 19.29
C LEU A 84 8.45 2.01 17.98
N LEU A 85 8.85 3.23 17.65
CA LEU A 85 9.66 3.53 16.45
C LEU A 85 11.08 2.96 16.54
N SER A 86 11.53 2.59 17.75
CA SER A 86 12.78 1.85 17.96
C SER A 86 12.71 0.39 17.49
N ASP A 87 11.51 -0.17 17.28
CA ASP A 87 11.34 -1.51 16.76
C ASP A 87 11.81 -1.56 15.29
N PRO A 88 12.71 -2.50 14.92
CA PRO A 88 13.20 -2.63 13.55
C PRO A 88 12.09 -2.78 12.51
N GLN A 89 10.97 -3.42 12.85
CA GLN A 89 9.87 -3.59 11.90
C GLN A 89 9.20 -2.26 11.56
N LEU A 90 8.87 -1.47 12.58
CA LEU A 90 8.21 -0.18 12.40
C LEU A 90 9.17 0.85 11.80
N ALA A 91 10.45 0.81 12.18
CA ALA A 91 11.49 1.64 11.57
C ALA A 91 11.61 1.37 10.06
N ASN A 92 11.55 0.11 9.63
CA ASN A 92 11.56 -0.25 8.22
C ASN A 92 10.29 0.25 7.49
N ALA A 93 9.12 0.15 8.12
CA ALA A 93 7.86 0.67 7.58
C ALA A 93 7.88 2.21 7.43
N ALA A 94 8.47 2.93 8.39
CA ALA A 94 8.68 4.37 8.29
C ALA A 94 9.68 4.76 7.19
N ALA A 95 10.76 3.98 7.02
CA ALA A 95 11.70 4.14 5.93
C ALA A 95 11.04 3.92 4.55
N LEU A 96 10.14 2.93 4.46
CA LEU A 96 9.35 2.65 3.27
C LEU A 96 8.42 3.83 2.94
N LEU A 97 7.69 4.39 3.91
CA LEU A 97 6.88 5.60 3.70
C LEU A 97 7.74 6.75 3.16
N ARG A 98 8.93 6.96 3.72
CA ARG A 98 9.86 8.00 3.27
C ARG A 98 10.28 7.77 1.82
N ALA A 99 10.63 6.54 1.47
CA ALA A 99 11.02 6.13 0.11
C ALA A 99 9.89 6.36 -0.91
N LEU A 100 8.64 6.05 -0.55
CA LEU A 100 7.48 6.33 -1.40
C LEU A 100 7.24 7.83 -1.56
N TYR A 101 7.40 8.61 -0.50
CA TYR A 101 7.25 10.06 -0.54
C TYR A 101 8.32 10.73 -1.42
N THR A 102 9.58 10.27 -1.33
CA THR A 102 10.69 10.76 -2.17
C THR A 102 10.68 10.16 -3.58
N ARG A 103 9.79 9.20 -3.87
CA ARG A 103 9.68 8.47 -5.14
C ARG A 103 10.98 7.79 -5.57
N THR A 104 11.72 7.28 -4.60
CA THR A 104 13.01 6.61 -4.82
C THR A 104 12.80 5.10 -4.98
N TYR A 105 12.58 4.63 -6.21
CA TYR A 105 12.26 3.23 -6.55
C TYR A 105 13.22 2.21 -5.92
N LEU A 106 14.54 2.45 -6.01
CA LEU A 106 15.54 1.55 -5.44
C LEU A 106 15.36 1.35 -3.93
N SER A 107 15.09 2.44 -3.21
CA SER A 107 14.87 2.36 -1.75
C SER A 107 13.54 1.69 -1.38
N VAL A 108 12.53 1.74 -2.26
CA VAL A 108 11.27 1.03 -2.04
C VAL A 108 11.52 -0.48 -2.13
N TYR A 109 12.21 -0.94 -3.19
CA TYR A 109 12.51 -2.37 -3.32
C TYR A 109 13.49 -2.87 -2.25
N SER A 110 14.48 -2.05 -1.83
CA SER A 110 15.41 -2.45 -0.77
C SER A 110 14.71 -2.57 0.59
N THR A 111 13.77 -1.67 0.92
CA THR A 111 13.01 -1.72 2.17
C THR A 111 11.99 -2.87 2.18
N LEU A 112 11.37 -3.17 1.04
CA LEU A 112 10.49 -4.34 0.89
C LEU A 112 11.25 -5.66 1.04
N SER A 113 12.46 -5.77 0.47
CA SER A 113 13.30 -6.99 0.54
C SER A 113 13.90 -7.26 1.93
N ASN A 114 13.85 -6.28 2.84
CA ASN A 114 14.45 -6.38 4.17
C ASN A 114 13.82 -7.54 5.00
N PRO A 115 14.60 -8.44 5.63
CA PRO A 115 14.06 -9.55 6.45
C PRO A 115 13.45 -9.14 7.80
N THR A 116 13.26 -7.84 8.07
CA THR A 116 12.69 -7.34 9.34
C THR A 116 11.18 -7.54 9.49
N TRP A 117 10.49 -8.03 8.47
CA TRP A 117 9.03 -8.22 8.51
C TRP A 117 8.64 -9.47 9.28
N THR A 118 7.73 -9.33 10.26
CA THR A 118 7.09 -10.48 10.90
C THR A 118 6.26 -11.28 9.90
N PRO A 119 6.09 -12.60 10.12
CA PRO A 119 5.36 -13.49 9.20
C PRO A 119 3.89 -13.05 8.98
N ALA A 120 3.28 -12.37 9.96
CA ALA A 120 1.93 -11.84 9.83
C ALA A 120 1.80 -10.71 8.79
N VAL A 121 2.88 -9.97 8.53
CA VAL A 121 2.90 -8.78 7.67
C VAL A 121 3.34 -9.09 6.24
N VAL A 122 4.08 -10.19 6.05
CA VAL A 122 4.58 -10.69 4.76
C VAL A 122 3.52 -10.69 3.64
N PRO A 123 2.31 -11.25 3.80
CA PRO A 123 1.34 -11.28 2.70
C PRO A 123 0.88 -9.87 2.27
N LEU A 124 0.79 -8.94 3.22
CA LEU A 124 0.40 -7.56 2.94
C LEU A 124 1.54 -6.78 2.27
N ARG A 125 2.79 -7.01 2.68
CA ARG A 125 3.99 -6.52 1.99
C ARG A 125 4.04 -6.98 0.54
N ASP A 126 3.77 -8.26 0.27
CA ASP A 126 3.80 -8.81 -1.10
C ASP A 126 2.72 -8.18 -1.97
N ARG A 127 1.52 -8.01 -1.42
CA ARG A 127 0.43 -7.26 -2.06
C ARG A 127 0.83 -5.82 -2.40
N LEU A 128 1.52 -5.13 -1.49
CA LEU A 128 2.03 -3.77 -1.71
C LEU A 128 3.11 -3.74 -2.80
N GLN A 129 4.00 -4.74 -2.83
CA GLN A 129 5.02 -4.84 -3.85
C GLN A 129 4.40 -5.03 -5.24
N ASP A 130 3.38 -5.87 -5.36
CA ASP A 130 2.69 -6.11 -6.63
C ASP A 130 1.89 -4.89 -7.09
N ASP A 131 1.19 -4.22 -6.16
CA ASP A 131 0.49 -2.97 -6.46
C ASP A 131 1.45 -1.86 -6.91
N PHE A 132 2.60 -1.71 -6.25
CA PHE A 132 3.64 -0.77 -6.65
C PHE A 132 4.22 -1.09 -8.02
N LYS A 133 4.48 -2.37 -8.33
CA LYS A 133 4.91 -2.80 -9.67
C LYS A 133 3.87 -2.49 -10.74
N ASN A 134 2.60 -2.76 -10.45
CA ASN A 134 1.48 -2.49 -11.38
C ASN A 134 1.32 -0.98 -11.64
N THR A 135 1.35 -0.17 -10.59
CA THR A 135 1.28 1.29 -10.70
C THR A 135 2.47 1.85 -11.47
N THR A 136 3.67 1.33 -11.22
CA THR A 136 4.88 1.72 -11.96
C THR A 136 4.79 1.31 -13.43
N PHE A 137 4.32 0.11 -13.73
CA PHE A 137 4.08 -0.35 -15.10
C PHE A 137 3.08 0.54 -15.86
N GLN A 138 1.97 0.92 -15.22
CA GLN A 138 1.00 1.84 -15.80
C GLN A 138 1.60 3.23 -16.03
N LEU A 139 2.42 3.71 -15.08
CA LEU A 139 3.09 5.01 -15.19
C LEU A 139 4.08 5.01 -16.37
N LEU A 140 4.91 3.99 -16.49
CA LEU A 140 5.84 3.85 -17.62
C LEU A 140 5.10 3.78 -18.95
N SER A 141 3.98 3.05 -18.99
CA SER A 141 3.15 2.93 -20.19
C SER A 141 2.54 4.26 -20.63
N LYS A 142 2.26 5.16 -19.69
CA LYS A 142 1.72 6.50 -19.98
C LYS A 142 2.83 7.51 -20.32
N ALA A 143 3.97 7.42 -19.65
CA ALA A 143 5.04 8.42 -19.74
C ALA A 143 5.95 8.24 -20.96
N TYR A 144 6.15 7.01 -21.44
CA TYR A 144 7.12 6.71 -22.49
C TYR A 144 6.47 6.14 -23.75
N LYS A 145 6.87 6.66 -24.91
CA LYS A 145 6.56 6.04 -26.22
C LYS A 145 7.51 4.88 -26.54
N SER A 146 8.74 4.98 -26.06
CA SER A 146 9.79 3.97 -26.17
C SER A 146 10.73 4.10 -24.97
N ILE A 147 11.16 2.98 -24.40
CA ILE A 147 12.06 2.94 -23.25
C ILE A 147 13.12 1.85 -23.42
N SER A 148 14.34 2.11 -22.95
CA SER A 148 15.40 1.10 -22.92
C SER A 148 15.09 0.00 -21.89
N PRO A 149 15.39 -1.28 -22.16
CA PRO A 149 15.25 -2.38 -21.19
C PRO A 149 15.91 -2.09 -19.84
N LYS A 150 17.12 -1.51 -19.85
CA LYS A 150 17.84 -1.11 -18.64
C LYS A 150 17.07 -0.13 -17.75
N SER A 151 16.52 0.94 -18.34
CA SER A 151 15.71 1.91 -17.59
C SER A 151 14.42 1.29 -17.08
N ALA A 152 13.77 0.41 -17.87
CA ALA A 152 12.57 -0.28 -17.44
C ALA A 152 12.84 -1.26 -16.28
N ALA A 153 13.97 -1.99 -16.33
CA ALA A 153 14.43 -2.86 -15.26
C ALA A 153 14.67 -2.08 -13.96
N PHE A 154 15.27 -0.89 -14.05
CA PHE A 154 15.49 -0.01 -12.90
C PHE A 154 14.18 0.39 -12.19
N TYR A 155 13.17 0.79 -12.95
CA TYR A 155 11.88 1.18 -12.35
C TYR A 155 11.12 0.00 -11.76
N LEU A 156 11.31 -1.22 -12.29
CA LEU A 156 10.64 -2.44 -11.81
C LEU A 156 11.40 -3.15 -10.68
N GLY A 157 12.60 -2.68 -10.33
CA GLY A 157 13.45 -3.32 -9.32
C GLY A 157 14.11 -4.62 -9.80
N LEU A 158 14.34 -4.75 -11.12
CA LEU A 158 14.93 -5.93 -11.78
C LEU A 158 16.36 -5.64 -12.27
N ASP A 159 17.12 -4.83 -11.53
CA ASP A 159 18.43 -4.31 -11.92
C ASP A 159 19.46 -5.39 -12.33
N ALA A 160 19.26 -6.64 -11.90
CA ALA A 160 20.17 -7.75 -12.18
C ALA A 160 19.94 -8.43 -13.55
N SER A 161 18.79 -8.24 -14.20
CA SER A 161 18.43 -9.00 -15.40
C SER A 161 17.54 -8.22 -16.37
N GLU A 162 18.16 -7.61 -17.38
CA GLU A 162 17.44 -6.96 -18.48
C GLU A 162 16.55 -7.97 -19.24
N GLU A 163 16.99 -9.22 -19.33
CA GLU A 163 16.24 -10.29 -20.00
C GLU A 163 14.94 -10.63 -19.28
N GLU A 164 14.94 -10.64 -17.95
CA GLU A 164 13.73 -10.86 -17.15
C GLU A 164 12.75 -9.69 -17.30
N ALA A 165 13.26 -8.45 -17.32
CA ALA A 165 12.43 -7.28 -17.57
C ALA A 165 11.76 -7.34 -18.96
N ILE A 166 12.49 -7.74 -20.00
CA ILE A 166 11.93 -7.92 -21.35
C ILE A 166 10.84 -9.01 -21.34
N LYS A 167 11.13 -10.18 -20.76
CA LYS A 167 10.16 -11.29 -20.68
C LYS A 167 8.87 -10.88 -19.98
N LEU A 168 8.97 -10.21 -18.84
CA LEU A 168 7.83 -9.74 -18.07
C LEU A 168 7.02 -8.68 -18.83
N LEU A 169 7.69 -7.69 -19.43
CA LEU A 169 7.01 -6.59 -20.14
C LEU A 169 6.36 -7.08 -21.44
N VAL A 170 7.00 -7.99 -22.18
CA VAL A 170 6.41 -8.63 -23.36
C VAL A 170 5.21 -9.48 -22.97
N ALA A 171 5.27 -10.24 -21.87
CA ALA A 171 4.12 -10.99 -21.36
C ALA A 171 2.93 -10.07 -20.99
N GLN A 172 3.20 -8.85 -20.52
CA GLN A 172 2.17 -7.84 -20.24
C GLN A 172 1.63 -7.16 -21.51
N GLY A 173 2.22 -7.43 -22.68
CA GLY A 173 1.76 -6.95 -23.98
C GLY A 173 2.52 -5.75 -24.53
N TRP A 174 3.72 -5.46 -24.03
CA TRP A 174 4.61 -4.48 -24.64
C TRP A 174 5.29 -5.06 -25.89
N GLY A 175 5.54 -4.22 -26.90
CA GLY A 175 6.28 -4.61 -28.08
C GLY A 175 7.79 -4.48 -27.83
N PHE A 176 8.57 -5.51 -28.15
CA PHE A 176 10.03 -5.41 -28.18
C PHE A 176 10.49 -5.26 -29.62
N ASP A 177 11.21 -4.19 -29.92
CA ASP A 177 11.77 -3.93 -31.24
C ASP A 177 13.24 -4.36 -31.28
N ALA A 178 13.50 -5.56 -31.79
CA ALA A 178 14.84 -6.14 -31.84
C ALA A 178 15.83 -5.34 -32.70
N ALA A 179 15.35 -4.51 -33.63
CA ALA A 179 16.20 -3.68 -34.48
C ALA A 179 16.72 -2.44 -33.74
N SER A 180 15.93 -1.86 -32.83
CA SER A 180 16.31 -0.69 -32.04
C SER A 180 16.71 -1.02 -30.60
N GLY A 181 16.47 -2.25 -30.13
CA GLY A 181 16.70 -2.65 -28.75
C GLY A 181 15.79 -1.95 -27.74
N LEU A 182 14.66 -1.39 -28.20
CA LEU A 182 13.75 -0.59 -27.39
C LEU A 182 12.44 -1.33 -27.14
N LEU A 183 11.89 -1.11 -25.94
CA LEU A 183 10.55 -1.53 -25.58
C LEU A 183 9.56 -0.42 -25.93
N LYS A 184 8.44 -0.78 -26.55
CA LYS A 184 7.32 0.09 -26.89
C LYS A 184 6.15 -0.27 -25.97
N PRO A 185 5.85 0.58 -24.96
CA PRO A 185 4.73 0.33 -24.09
C PRO A 185 3.41 0.34 -24.86
N SER A 186 2.51 -0.57 -24.48
CA SER A 186 1.16 -0.63 -25.02
C SER A 186 0.18 -0.25 -23.92
N ILE A 187 -0.53 0.87 -24.11
CA ILE A 187 -1.59 1.31 -23.21
C ILE A 187 -2.79 0.40 -23.46
N LYS A 188 -2.93 -0.66 -22.65
CA LYS A 188 -4.23 -1.31 -22.49
C LYS A 188 -5.06 -0.37 -21.62
N TYR A 189 -5.99 0.36 -22.22
CA TYR A 189 -6.97 1.15 -21.47
C TYR A 189 -7.81 0.20 -20.60
N GLY A 190 -7.38 -0.01 -19.36
CA GLY A 190 -8.28 -0.44 -18.30
C GLY A 190 -9.09 0.79 -17.87
N ASN A 191 -10.41 0.73 -17.98
CA ASN A 191 -11.34 1.77 -17.55
C ASN A 191 -11.10 2.16 -16.08
N GLY A 192 -10.21 3.13 -15.85
CA GLY A 192 -10.05 3.78 -14.57
C GLY A 192 -11.13 4.85 -14.45
N ALA A 193 -12.29 4.50 -13.91
CA ALA A 193 -13.18 5.50 -13.34
C ALA A 193 -12.38 6.30 -12.30
N THR A 194 -12.09 7.54 -12.63
CA THR A 194 -11.30 8.46 -11.80
C THR A 194 -11.95 8.60 -10.42
N ARG A 195 -11.21 8.43 -9.33
CA ARG A 195 -11.67 8.62 -7.93
C ARG A 195 -12.36 9.99 -7.70
N SER A 196 -12.12 10.98 -8.57
CA SER A 196 -12.81 12.26 -8.61
C SER A 196 -14.28 12.15 -9.06
N THR A 197 -14.60 11.35 -10.08
CA THR A 197 -15.99 11.20 -10.56
C THR A 197 -16.87 10.51 -9.53
N LEU A 198 -16.30 9.58 -8.75
CA LEU A 198 -17.01 8.94 -7.63
C LEU A 198 -17.26 9.87 -6.44
N LYS A 199 -16.40 10.87 -6.21
CA LYS A 199 -16.64 11.88 -5.16
C LYS A 199 -17.68 12.90 -5.60
N ASP A 200 -17.66 13.29 -6.87
CA ASP A 200 -18.64 14.23 -7.45
C ASP A 200 -20.06 13.62 -7.47
N ASP A 201 -20.16 12.33 -7.81
CA ASP A 201 -21.44 11.60 -7.81
C ASP A 201 -22.03 11.45 -6.39
N ARG A 202 -21.18 11.35 -5.36
CA ARG A 202 -21.63 11.35 -3.95
C ARG A 202 -22.15 12.71 -3.52
N ILE A 203 -21.47 13.79 -3.89
CA ILE A 203 -21.91 15.16 -3.58
C ILE A 203 -23.25 15.42 -4.26
N GLY A 204 -23.39 15.06 -5.54
CA GLY A 204 -24.65 15.18 -6.28
C GLY A 204 -25.83 14.50 -5.57
N ARG A 205 -25.63 13.28 -5.07
CA ARG A 205 -26.65 12.53 -4.30
C ARG A 205 -27.00 13.18 -2.96
N LEU A 206 -26.02 13.74 -2.25
CA LEU A 206 -26.28 14.45 -0.99
C LEU A 206 -27.08 15.75 -1.23
N THR A 207 -26.76 16.50 -2.28
CA THR A 207 -27.57 17.69 -2.65
C THR A 207 -28.99 17.32 -3.02
N ALA A 208 -29.22 16.22 -3.74
CA ALA A 208 -30.56 15.77 -4.10
C ALA A 208 -31.39 15.38 -2.84
N LEU A 209 -30.78 14.71 -1.86
CA LEU A 209 -31.44 14.36 -0.60
C LEU A 209 -31.80 15.59 0.23
N VAL A 210 -30.90 16.57 0.33
CA VAL A 210 -31.18 17.82 1.05
C VAL A 210 -32.31 18.59 0.39
N MET A 211 -32.30 18.70 -0.94
CA MET A 211 -33.38 19.36 -1.68
C MET A 211 -34.74 18.70 -1.42
N HIS A 212 -34.79 17.36 -1.43
CA HIS A 212 -36.02 16.62 -1.18
C HIS A 212 -36.56 16.79 0.25
N LEU A 213 -35.69 16.97 1.24
CA LEU A 213 -36.07 17.21 2.63
C LEU A 213 -36.51 18.65 2.90
N THR A 214 -36.13 19.60 2.04
CA THR A 214 -36.53 21.02 2.18
C THR A 214 -37.82 21.37 1.43
N GLU A 215 -38.30 20.49 0.55
CA GLU A 215 -39.54 20.67 -0.23
C GLU A 215 -40.78 20.03 0.42
N SER A 216 -40.67 19.44 1.61
CA SER A 216 -41.77 18.90 2.42
C SER A 216 -42.02 19.73 3.68
#